data_AF-A0A3R8RS57-F1
#
_entry.id   AF-A0A3R8RS57-F1
#
_cell.length_a   1.000
_cell.length_b   1.000
_cell.length_c   1.000
_cell.angle_alpha   90.00
_cell.angle_beta   90.00
_cell.angle_gamma   90.00
#
_symmetry.space_group_name_H-M   'P 1'
#
loop_
_entity.id
_entity.type
_entity.pdbx_description
1 polymer ?
#
loop_
_entity_poly.entity_id
_entity_poly.type
_entity_poly.pdbx_seq_one_letter_code
_entity_poly.pdbx_strand_id
1 'polypeptide(L)'
;MTHPGHDGHGPVIEGTTVPPRGLAPQGREYDPFATGAPGGAHGGPTDRAVPHGAVQPWVPAQGAYGPPPVVVMPAEKSVGVAFVLTFFFGVLGMFYATVPGALILLGITLGAILLASILIGVLSVLTLGFGAVLFTLVPLIGIAAWITSIVWGCLAASRHNERLRAQYAQAGFRPPGH
;
A
#
# COMPACT_ATOMS: atom_id res chain seq x y z
N MET A 1 -13.68 43.23 -45.80
CA MET A 1 -14.84 42.80 -44.99
C MET A 1 -14.95 41.29 -45.15
N THR A 2 -14.15 40.56 -44.36
CA THR A 2 -14.55 39.71 -43.20
C THR A 2 -14.91 38.28 -43.61
N HIS A 3 -14.02 37.37 -43.20
CA HIS A 3 -14.15 35.91 -43.15
C HIS A 3 -15.39 35.47 -42.34
N PRO A 4 -16.11 34.41 -42.75
CA PRO A 4 -16.94 33.60 -41.86
C PRO A 4 -16.16 32.34 -41.42
N GLY A 5 -16.20 32.07 -40.12
CA GLY A 5 -15.61 30.89 -39.48
C GLY A 5 -16.36 29.60 -39.81
N HIS A 6 -15.60 28.52 -39.94
CA HIS A 6 -16.13 27.17 -39.98
C HIS A 6 -15.53 26.44 -38.79
N ASP A 7 -16.34 26.26 -37.75
CA ASP A 7 -15.94 25.70 -36.47
C ASP A 7 -15.70 24.20 -36.65
N GLY A 8 -14.43 23.82 -36.78
CA GLY A 8 -13.97 22.45 -37.07
C GLY A 8 -14.05 21.50 -35.86
N HIS A 9 -15.16 21.47 -35.14
CA HIS A 9 -15.38 20.50 -34.08
C HIS A 9 -15.95 19.21 -34.68
N GLY A 10 -15.08 18.25 -34.98
CA GLY A 10 -15.49 16.85 -35.20
C GLY A 10 -16.14 16.26 -33.93
N PRO A 11 -16.88 15.15 -34.03
CA PRO A 11 -17.62 14.59 -32.91
C PRO A 11 -16.68 14.22 -31.75
N VAL A 12 -16.99 14.74 -30.56
CA VAL A 12 -16.24 14.47 -29.33
C VAL A 12 -16.48 13.01 -28.92
N ILE A 13 -15.43 12.19 -28.99
CA ILE A 13 -15.44 10.81 -28.49
C ILE A 13 -15.26 10.87 -26.97
N GLU A 14 -16.23 10.31 -26.25
CA GLU A 14 -16.22 10.19 -24.79
C GLU A 14 -14.98 9.41 -24.34
N GLY A 15 -14.13 10.05 -23.52
CA GLY A 15 -12.81 9.52 -23.11
C GLY A 15 -11.60 10.34 -23.59
N THR A 16 -11.81 11.38 -24.41
CA THR A 16 -10.73 12.30 -24.79
C THR A 16 -10.62 13.41 -23.76
N THR A 17 -9.63 13.36 -22.87
CA THR A 17 -9.31 14.50 -22.00
C THR A 17 -8.77 15.64 -22.86
N VAL A 18 -9.58 16.70 -23.02
CA VAL A 18 -9.11 17.98 -23.53
C VAL A 18 -8.03 18.48 -22.55
N PRO A 19 -6.78 18.70 -22.98
CA PRO A 19 -5.75 19.20 -22.07
C PRO A 19 -6.17 20.59 -21.57
N PRO A 20 -6.05 20.89 -20.27
CA PRO A 20 -6.29 22.25 -19.78
C PRO A 20 -5.32 23.18 -20.50
N ARG A 21 -5.81 24.34 -20.97
CA ARG A 21 -4.97 25.45 -21.43
C ARG A 21 -4.01 25.84 -20.30
N GLY A 22 -2.81 25.27 -20.33
CA GLY A 22 -1.75 25.57 -19.38
C GLY A 22 -1.12 26.90 -19.75
N LEU A 23 -1.36 27.93 -18.93
CA LEU A 23 -0.60 29.17 -18.98
C LEU A 23 0.85 28.88 -18.55
N ALA A 24 1.81 29.17 -19.43
CA ALA A 24 3.22 29.17 -19.08
C ALA A 24 3.51 30.26 -18.01
N PRO A 25 4.56 30.12 -17.18
CA PRO A 25 4.87 31.05 -16.07
C PRO A 25 5.18 32.50 -16.48
N GLN A 26 5.15 32.82 -17.77
CA GLN A 26 5.46 34.12 -18.36
C GLN A 26 4.26 34.76 -19.09
N GLY A 27 3.04 34.27 -18.87
CA GLY A 27 1.81 34.91 -19.39
C GLY A 27 1.65 34.89 -20.92
N ARG A 28 2.45 34.10 -21.65
CA ARG A 28 2.21 33.84 -23.07
C ARG A 28 1.49 32.52 -23.23
N GLU A 29 0.34 32.58 -23.90
CA GLU A 29 -0.42 31.42 -24.36
C GLU A 29 0.46 30.61 -25.32
N TYR A 30 0.66 29.34 -24.98
CA TYR A 30 1.47 28.44 -25.78
C TYR A 30 0.61 27.94 -26.95
N ASP A 31 0.82 28.52 -28.13
CA ASP A 31 0.21 28.05 -29.37
C ASP A 31 1.14 27.01 -30.03
N PRO A 32 0.79 25.71 -29.99
CA PRO A 32 1.62 24.64 -30.55
C PRO A 32 1.68 24.64 -32.08
N PHE A 33 0.94 25.52 -32.76
CA PHE A 33 0.94 25.64 -34.23
C PHE A 33 1.56 26.95 -34.74
N ALA A 34 2.16 27.76 -33.87
CA ALA A 34 2.83 28.98 -34.31
C ALA A 34 4.12 28.65 -35.10
N THR A 35 4.07 28.83 -36.42
CA THR A 35 5.14 28.53 -37.39
C THR A 35 6.33 29.50 -37.34
N GLY A 36 6.77 29.96 -36.17
CA GLY A 36 7.91 30.86 -36.09
C GLY A 36 8.32 31.19 -34.66
N ALA A 37 9.29 30.44 -34.15
CA ALA A 37 10.09 30.88 -33.00
C ALA A 37 11.59 30.86 -33.39
N PRO A 38 12.29 32.00 -33.33
CA PRO A 38 13.65 32.14 -33.86
C PRO A 38 14.74 31.66 -32.88
N GLY A 39 15.68 30.90 -33.44
CA GLY A 39 17.11 30.83 -33.13
C GLY A 39 17.59 31.00 -31.67
N GLY A 40 18.01 29.89 -31.06
CA GLY A 40 18.91 29.88 -29.90
C GLY A 40 20.16 29.08 -30.23
N ALA A 41 21.25 29.79 -30.55
CA ALA A 41 22.56 29.22 -30.88
C ALA A 41 23.33 28.81 -29.62
N HIS A 42 23.77 27.55 -29.52
CA HIS A 42 24.83 27.13 -28.60
C HIS A 42 25.81 26.18 -29.31
N GLY A 43 27.08 26.60 -29.34
CA GLY A 43 28.14 26.04 -30.16
C GLY A 43 28.89 24.87 -29.54
N GLY A 44 29.46 24.05 -30.41
CA GLY A 44 30.53 23.08 -30.15
C GLY A 44 31.42 22.97 -31.39
N PRO A 45 32.75 22.78 -31.24
CA PRO A 45 33.68 22.83 -32.36
C PRO A 45 33.81 21.45 -33.02
N THR A 46 33.01 21.17 -34.05
CA THR A 46 33.32 20.15 -35.06
C THR A 46 32.83 20.63 -36.43
N ASP A 47 33.80 21.03 -37.26
CA ASP A 47 33.63 21.31 -38.69
C ASP A 47 33.22 20.02 -39.43
N ARG A 48 31.91 19.78 -39.50
CA ARG A 48 31.31 19.02 -40.58
C ARG A 48 30.03 19.72 -41.00
N ALA A 49 30.10 20.46 -42.11
CA ALA A 49 28.95 21.10 -42.72
C ALA A 49 27.86 20.06 -42.98
N VAL A 50 26.86 20.00 -42.10
CA VAL A 50 25.63 19.27 -42.34
C VAL A 50 24.87 20.06 -43.40
N PRO A 51 24.57 19.50 -44.59
CA PRO A 51 23.84 20.22 -45.62
C PRO A 51 22.55 20.79 -45.04
N HIS A 52 22.34 22.10 -45.16
CA HIS A 52 21.20 22.85 -44.62
C HIS A 52 19.85 22.54 -45.31
N GLY A 53 19.62 21.28 -45.67
CA GLY A 53 18.39 20.81 -46.33
C GLY A 53 18.04 19.34 -46.06
N ALA A 54 18.78 18.65 -45.18
CA ALA A 54 18.38 17.32 -44.76
C ALA A 54 17.26 17.44 -43.71
N VAL A 55 16.01 17.37 -44.15
CA VAL A 55 14.86 17.06 -43.29
C VAL A 55 15.15 15.74 -42.59
N GLN A 56 15.46 15.79 -41.30
CA GLN A 56 15.46 14.58 -40.49
C GLN A 56 14.00 14.09 -40.42
N PRO A 57 13.73 12.81 -40.74
CA PRO A 57 12.43 12.22 -40.45
C PRO A 57 12.19 12.36 -38.94
N TRP A 58 11.15 13.09 -38.57
CA TRP A 58 10.72 13.15 -37.19
C TRP A 58 10.34 11.73 -36.76
N VAL A 59 11.18 11.11 -35.94
CA VAL A 59 10.84 9.87 -35.24
C VAL A 59 10.14 10.32 -33.96
N PRO A 60 8.85 9.99 -33.74
CA PRO A 60 8.23 10.23 -32.45
C PRO A 60 9.11 9.57 -31.39
N ALA A 61 9.53 10.34 -30.38
CA ALA A 61 10.08 9.78 -29.16
C ALA A 61 8.99 8.89 -28.53
N GLN A 62 9.00 7.61 -28.88
CA GLN A 62 8.09 6.63 -28.30
C GLN A 62 8.58 6.32 -26.89
N GLY A 63 8.08 7.07 -25.91
CA GLY A 63 8.26 6.74 -24.50
C GLY A 63 8.36 7.98 -23.63
N ALA A 64 7.64 7.94 -22.51
CA ALA A 64 7.44 9.00 -21.53
C ALA A 64 6.59 10.14 -22.10
N TYR A 65 5.39 10.45 -21.62
CA TYR A 65 5.07 10.77 -20.23
C TYR A 65 3.57 10.50 -19.98
N GLY A 66 3.23 9.31 -19.46
CA GLY A 66 2.07 9.20 -18.59
C GLY A 66 2.50 9.64 -17.19
N PRO A 67 1.65 10.31 -16.38
CA PRO A 67 1.99 10.52 -14.97
C PRO A 67 2.35 9.16 -14.36
N PRO A 68 3.45 9.06 -13.59
CA PRO A 68 3.83 7.79 -13.01
C PRO A 68 2.66 7.26 -12.17
N PRO A 69 2.33 5.95 -12.27
CA PRO A 69 1.25 5.39 -11.48
C PRO A 69 1.50 5.70 -10.00
N VAL A 70 0.54 6.40 -9.37
CA VAL A 70 0.59 6.71 -7.94
C VAL A 70 0.35 5.41 -7.20
N VAL A 71 1.43 4.75 -6.77
CA VAL A 71 1.35 3.54 -5.95
C VAL A 71 0.92 3.99 -4.56
N VAL A 72 -0.35 3.79 -4.21
CA VAL A 72 -0.84 3.97 -2.84
C VAL A 72 -0.28 2.82 -2.00
N MET A 73 0.84 3.08 -1.33
CA MET A 73 1.51 2.07 -0.52
C MET A 73 0.79 1.87 0.83
N PRO A 74 0.63 0.62 1.31
CA PRO A 74 -0.02 0.37 2.59
C PRO A 74 0.81 0.92 3.77
N ALA A 75 0.13 1.47 4.76
CA ALA A 75 0.76 2.01 5.97
C ALA A 75 1.31 0.90 6.88
N GLU A 76 2.46 1.16 7.53
CA GLU A 76 3.02 0.29 8.56
C GLU A 76 2.06 0.17 9.77
N LYS A 77 2.01 -1.02 10.39
CA LYS A 77 1.24 -1.28 11.61
C LYS A 77 2.09 -0.98 12.85
N SER A 78 1.50 -0.43 13.91
CA SER A 78 2.22 -0.11 15.14
C SER A 78 2.36 -1.33 16.05
N VAL A 79 3.60 -1.81 16.24
CA VAL A 79 3.90 -2.94 17.15
C VAL A 79 3.54 -2.60 18.60
N GLY A 80 3.70 -1.33 19.02
CA GLY A 80 3.32 -0.89 20.37
C GLY A 80 1.81 -0.96 20.61
N VAL A 81 1.00 -0.59 19.61
CA VAL A 81 -0.46 -0.73 19.68
C VAL A 81 -0.85 -2.20 19.76
N ALA A 82 -0.19 -3.07 18.97
CA ALA A 82 -0.41 -4.52 19.04
C ALA A 82 -0.08 -5.10 20.43
N PHE A 83 1.03 -4.67 21.04
CA PHE A 83 1.41 -5.08 22.40
C PHE A 83 0.37 -4.64 23.43
N VAL A 84 -0.01 -3.36 23.45
CA VAL A 84 -0.99 -2.83 24.42
C VAL A 84 -2.32 -3.57 24.30
N LEU A 85 -2.80 -3.75 23.07
CA LEU A 85 -4.06 -4.47 22.81
C LEU A 85 -3.99 -5.93 23.26
N THR A 86 -2.92 -6.65 22.91
CA THR A 86 -2.76 -8.07 23.31
C THR A 86 -2.49 -8.23 24.81
N PHE A 87 -1.86 -7.26 25.46
CA PHE A 87 -1.65 -7.28 26.89
C PHE A 87 -2.98 -7.15 27.66
N PHE A 88 -3.83 -6.19 27.30
CA PHE A 88 -5.11 -5.98 28.00
C PHE A 88 -6.21 -6.96 27.58
N PHE A 89 -6.23 -7.37 26.31
CA PHE A 89 -7.33 -8.17 25.74
C PHE A 89 -6.90 -9.58 25.30
N GLY A 90 -5.64 -9.96 25.49
CA GLY A 90 -5.11 -11.28 25.09
C GLY A 90 -5.29 -11.53 23.61
N VAL A 91 -5.97 -12.64 23.31
CA VAL A 91 -6.25 -13.09 21.94
C VAL A 91 -7.09 -12.07 21.15
N LEU A 92 -7.99 -11.33 21.81
CA LEU A 92 -8.80 -10.29 21.14
C LEU A 92 -7.94 -9.12 20.66
N GLY A 93 -6.86 -8.79 21.38
CA GLY A 93 -5.93 -7.76 20.93
C GLY A 93 -5.19 -8.12 19.65
N MET A 94 -5.11 -9.42 19.32
CA MET A 94 -4.38 -9.92 18.17
C MET A 94 -5.06 -9.59 16.84
N PHE A 95 -6.37 -9.28 16.84
CA PHE A 95 -7.13 -8.86 15.64
C PHE A 95 -6.55 -7.60 14.98
N TYR A 96 -5.90 -6.73 15.75
CA TYR A 96 -5.20 -5.56 15.21
C TYR A 96 -4.03 -5.96 14.30
N ALA A 97 -3.26 -6.96 14.71
CA ALA A 97 -2.10 -7.44 13.96
C ALA A 97 -2.53 -8.37 12.81
N THR A 98 -3.35 -9.40 13.10
CA THR A 98 -3.84 -10.37 12.11
C THR A 98 -5.23 -10.89 12.46
N VAL A 99 -6.10 -10.97 11.47
CA VAL A 99 -7.42 -11.62 11.62
C VAL A 99 -7.30 -13.15 11.64
N PRO A 100 -6.55 -13.83 10.73
CA PRO A 100 -6.50 -15.29 10.72
C PRO A 100 -5.84 -15.89 11.96
N GLY A 101 -4.73 -15.30 12.43
CA GLY A 101 -4.05 -15.75 13.63
C GLY A 101 -4.93 -15.60 14.87
N ALA A 102 -5.69 -14.50 14.96
CA ALA A 102 -6.60 -14.26 16.07
C ALA A 102 -7.74 -15.28 16.10
N LEU A 103 -8.31 -15.62 14.94
CA LEU A 103 -9.33 -16.66 14.82
C LEU A 103 -8.81 -18.05 15.19
N ILE A 104 -7.58 -18.40 14.77
CA ILE A 104 -6.95 -19.68 15.11
C ILE A 104 -6.72 -19.77 16.62
N LEU A 105 -6.09 -18.75 17.22
CA LEU A 105 -5.84 -18.74 18.66
C LEU A 105 -7.13 -18.72 19.47
N LEU A 106 -8.14 -17.98 19.02
CA LEU A 106 -9.45 -17.94 19.68
C LEU A 106 -10.12 -19.32 19.63
N GLY A 107 -10.13 -19.95 18.45
CA GLY A 107 -10.68 -21.30 18.28
C GLY A 107 -9.97 -22.35 19.13
N ILE A 108 -8.62 -22.33 19.16
CA ILE A 108 -7.82 -23.24 20.00
C ILE A 108 -8.09 -22.99 21.48
N THR A 109 -8.09 -21.73 21.92
CA THR A 109 -8.27 -21.38 23.34
C THR A 109 -9.66 -21.76 23.81
N LEU A 110 -10.70 -21.37 23.07
CA LEU A 110 -12.08 -21.73 23.40
C LEU A 110 -12.30 -23.23 23.34
N GLY A 111 -11.81 -23.90 22.29
CA GLY A 111 -11.91 -25.35 22.16
C GLY A 111 -11.21 -26.12 23.28
N ALA A 112 -10.01 -25.69 23.67
CA ALA A 112 -9.26 -26.27 24.79
C ALA A 112 -9.99 -26.07 26.12
N ILE A 113 -10.52 -24.87 26.39
CA ILE A 113 -11.30 -24.59 27.61
C ILE A 113 -12.58 -25.44 27.63
N LEU A 114 -13.30 -25.55 26.51
CA LEU A 114 -14.53 -26.34 26.40
C LEU A 114 -14.25 -27.82 26.64
N LEU A 115 -13.24 -28.37 25.96
CA LEU A 115 -12.84 -29.77 26.10
C LEU A 115 -12.39 -30.07 27.54
N ALA A 116 -11.56 -29.22 28.12
CA ALA A 116 -11.13 -29.35 29.52
C ALA A 116 -12.34 -29.31 30.47
N SER A 117 -13.27 -28.37 30.27
CA SER A 117 -14.46 -28.23 31.12
C SER A 117 -15.36 -29.46 31.06
N ILE A 118 -15.58 -30.03 29.87
CA ILE A 118 -16.35 -31.27 29.70
C ILE A 118 -15.66 -32.43 30.44
N LEU A 119 -14.35 -32.61 30.21
CA LEU A 119 -13.59 -33.69 30.83
C LEU A 119 -13.59 -33.58 32.36
N ILE A 120 -13.34 -32.37 32.88
CA ILE A 120 -13.38 -32.09 34.32
C ILE A 120 -14.80 -32.31 34.88
N GLY A 121 -15.84 -31.90 34.16
CA GLY A 121 -17.23 -32.11 34.55
C GLY A 121 -17.58 -33.59 34.68
N VAL A 122 -17.23 -34.39 33.68
CA VAL A 122 -17.41 -35.86 33.71
C VAL A 122 -16.65 -36.49 34.87
N LEU A 123 -15.37 -36.15 35.04
CA LEU A 123 -14.56 -36.66 36.15
C LEU A 123 -15.13 -36.26 37.51
N SER A 124 -15.65 -35.03 37.64
CA SER A 124 -16.27 -34.55 38.86
C SER A 124 -17.49 -35.40 39.22
N VAL A 125 -18.37 -35.73 38.26
CA VAL A 125 -19.51 -36.61 38.51
C VAL A 125 -19.07 -38.02 38.93
N LEU A 126 -18.08 -38.59 38.24
CA LEU A 126 -17.58 -39.95 38.53
C LEU A 126 -16.85 -40.06 39.87
N THR A 127 -16.27 -38.96 40.36
CA THR A 127 -15.47 -38.91 41.59
C THR A 127 -16.20 -38.22 42.75
N LEU A 128 -17.53 -38.10 42.66
CA LEU A 128 -18.38 -37.45 43.68
C LEU A 128 -17.93 -36.02 44.03
N GLY A 129 -17.41 -35.28 43.04
CA GLY A 129 -17.00 -33.88 43.15
C GLY A 129 -15.50 -33.67 43.35
N PHE A 130 -14.69 -34.70 43.62
CA PHE A 130 -13.25 -34.53 43.81
C PHE A 130 -12.54 -34.00 42.56
N GLY A 131 -13.01 -34.41 41.37
CA GLY A 131 -12.52 -33.91 40.09
C GLY A 131 -12.68 -32.40 39.89
N ALA A 132 -13.56 -31.73 40.64
CA ALA A 132 -13.80 -30.29 40.51
C ALA A 132 -12.56 -29.45 40.86
N VAL A 133 -11.63 -30.00 41.66
CA VAL A 133 -10.34 -29.36 41.96
C VAL A 133 -9.56 -29.04 40.68
N LEU A 134 -9.73 -29.81 39.60
CA LEU A 134 -9.06 -29.56 38.32
C LEU A 134 -9.51 -28.27 37.64
N PHE A 135 -10.68 -27.70 38.00
CA PHE A 135 -11.07 -26.36 37.53
C PHE A 135 -10.06 -25.29 37.95
N THR A 136 -9.34 -25.48 39.05
CA THR A 136 -8.28 -24.55 39.48
C THR A 136 -7.10 -24.48 38.51
N LEU A 137 -6.96 -25.47 37.61
CA LEU A 137 -5.91 -25.51 36.58
C LEU A 137 -6.35 -24.88 35.26
N VAL A 138 -7.65 -24.66 35.03
CA VAL A 138 -8.17 -24.03 33.80
C VAL A 138 -7.55 -22.65 33.52
N PRO A 139 -7.30 -21.78 34.53
CA PRO A 139 -6.59 -20.52 34.32
C PRO A 139 -5.20 -20.66 33.68
N LEU A 140 -4.48 -21.77 33.85
CA LEU A 140 -3.17 -21.95 33.19
C LEU A 140 -3.29 -21.94 31.66
N ILE A 141 -4.37 -22.50 31.12
CA ILE A 141 -4.65 -22.50 29.68
C ILE A 141 -4.83 -21.05 29.20
N GLY A 142 -5.56 -20.24 29.97
CA GLY A 142 -5.75 -18.82 29.70
C GLY A 142 -4.46 -18.01 29.74
N ILE A 143 -3.59 -18.27 30.74
CA ILE A 143 -2.28 -17.61 30.87
C ILE A 143 -1.38 -17.97 29.68
N ALA A 144 -1.34 -19.23 29.27
CA ALA A 144 -0.55 -19.66 28.11
C ALA A 144 -1.05 -19.00 26.81
N ALA A 145 -2.37 -18.93 26.61
CA ALA A 145 -2.98 -18.23 25.47
C ALA A 145 -2.68 -16.72 25.50
N TRP A 146 -2.70 -16.10 26.68
CA TRP A 146 -2.37 -14.69 26.87
C TRP A 146 -0.93 -14.38 26.45
N ILE A 147 0.06 -15.11 26.96
CA ILE A 147 1.47 -14.92 26.58
C ILE A 147 1.68 -15.15 25.08
N THR A 148 1.08 -16.22 24.54
CA THR A 148 1.17 -16.55 23.11
C THR A 148 0.60 -15.42 22.25
N SER A 149 -0.51 -14.81 22.66
CA SER A 149 -1.14 -13.71 21.93
C SER A 149 -0.27 -12.46 21.86
N ILE A 150 0.48 -12.15 22.93
CA ILE A 150 1.41 -11.01 22.97
C ILE A 150 2.56 -11.24 21.98
N VAL A 151 3.25 -12.37 22.10
CA VAL A 151 4.41 -12.68 21.26
C VAL A 151 4.01 -12.74 19.79
N TRP A 152 2.93 -13.45 19.47
CA TRP A 152 2.48 -13.61 18.09
C TRP A 152 1.88 -12.32 17.54
N GLY A 153 1.11 -11.57 18.33
CA GLY A 153 0.58 -10.27 17.93
C GLY A 153 1.70 -9.29 17.55
N CYS A 154 2.73 -9.17 18.39
CA CYS A 154 3.89 -8.34 18.10
C CYS A 154 4.65 -8.84 16.85
N LEU A 155 4.94 -10.15 16.76
CA LEU A 155 5.65 -10.74 15.63
C LEU A 155 4.91 -10.53 14.31
N ALA A 156 3.58 -10.61 14.34
CA ALA A 156 2.78 -10.43 13.15
C ALA A 156 2.69 -8.97 12.69
N ALA A 157 2.66 -8.01 13.62
CA ALA A 157 2.78 -6.60 13.29
C ALA A 157 4.16 -6.30 12.66
N SER A 158 5.24 -6.82 13.26
CA SER A 158 6.61 -6.64 12.72
C SER A 158 6.76 -7.24 11.32
N ARG A 159 6.28 -8.47 11.10
CA ARG A 159 6.32 -9.13 9.78
C ARG A 159 5.54 -8.37 8.72
N HIS A 160 4.44 -7.70 9.09
CA HIS A 160 3.70 -6.85 8.15
C HIS A 160 4.56 -5.65 7.71
N ASN A 161 5.24 -5.00 8.66
CA ASN A 161 6.11 -3.85 8.38
C ASN A 161 7.32 -4.25 7.55
N GLU A 162 7.96 -5.39 7.84
CA GLU A 162 9.08 -5.91 7.06
C GLU A 162 8.70 -6.18 5.60
N ARG A 163 7.51 -6.74 5.36
CA ARG A 163 7.01 -6.98 3.99
C ARG A 163 6.78 -5.68 3.25
N LEU A 164 6.24 -4.66 3.93
CA LEU A 164 6.06 -3.34 3.33
C LEU A 164 7.42 -2.72 3.00
N ARG A 165 8.39 -2.75 3.92
CA ARG A 165 9.78 -2.27 3.69
C ARG A 165 10.46 -2.96 2.52
N ALA A 166 10.29 -4.28 2.39
CA ALA A 166 10.81 -5.03 1.25
C ALA A 166 10.14 -4.59 -0.07
N GLN A 167 8.83 -4.34 -0.07
CA GLN A 167 8.11 -3.82 -1.24
C GLN A 167 8.55 -2.39 -1.60
N TYR A 168 8.76 -1.52 -0.60
CA TYR A 168 9.30 -0.17 -0.81
C TYR A 168 10.68 -0.22 -1.49
N ALA A 169 11.58 -1.09 -1.01
CA ALA A 169 12.90 -1.27 -1.59
C ALA A 169 12.86 -1.81 -3.04
N GLN A 170 11.95 -2.75 -3.33
CA GLN A 170 11.75 -3.30 -4.67
C GLN A 170 11.13 -2.30 -5.65
N ALA A 171 10.26 -1.42 -5.16
CA ALA A 171 9.62 -0.36 -5.95
C ALA A 171 10.58 0.81 -6.25
N GLY A 172 11.84 0.75 -5.81
CA GLY A 172 12.80 1.85 -5.93
C GLY A 172 12.42 3.08 -5.09
N PHE A 173 11.44 2.94 -4.18
CA PHE A 173 11.02 4.00 -3.28
C PHE A 173 12.06 4.13 -2.18
N ARG A 174 12.92 5.15 -2.31
CA ARG A 174 13.82 5.59 -1.25
C ARG A 174 13.01 6.45 -0.28
N PRO A 175 12.89 6.09 1.00
CA PRO A 175 12.24 6.97 1.98
C PRO A 175 12.90 8.35 1.93
N PRO A 176 12.15 9.44 1.78
CA PRO A 176 12.71 10.78 1.84
C PRO A 176 13.25 11.02 3.26
N GLY A 177 14.57 10.97 3.42
CA GLY A 177 15.26 11.28 4.68
C GLY A 177 15.94 10.08 5.35
N HIS A 178 17.21 9.88 5.02
CA HIS A 178 18.26 9.58 6.01
C HIS A 178 19.37 10.58 5.75
#